data_AF-D2NQM4-F1
#
_entry.id   AF-D2NQM4-F1
#
_cell.length_a   1.000
_cell.length_b   1.000
_cell.length_c   1.000
_cell.angle_alpha   90.00
_cell.angle_beta   90.00
_cell.angle_gamma   90.00
#
_symmetry.space_group_name_H-M   'P 1'
#
loop_
_entity.id
_entity.type
_entity.pdbx_description
1 polymer ?
#
loop_
_entity_poly.entity_id
_entity_poly.type
_entity_poly.pdbx_seq_one_letter_code
_entity_poly.pdbx_strand_id
1 'polypeptide(L)' 'MAANPTHTDDSINPITPEESLKFAEAGMNLAGHVITDPHLQELLRQLAHHEISFEEYDAATTRHIMGDA' A
#
# COMPACT_ATOMS: atom_id res chain seq x y z
N MET A 1 18.95 -33.26 22.54
CA MET A 1 17.90 -32.92 21.56
C MET A 1 17.22 -31.64 22.02
N ALA A 2 17.28 -30.57 21.23
CA ALA A 2 16.26 -29.52 21.14
C ALA A 2 16.80 -28.40 20.23
N ALA A 3 16.65 -28.58 18.92
CA ALA A 3 16.58 -27.44 18.02
C ALA A 3 15.10 -27.06 17.96
N ASN A 4 14.76 -25.89 18.47
CA ASN A 4 13.49 -25.26 18.11
C ASN A 4 13.86 -23.93 17.44
N PRO A 5 14.18 -23.93 16.12
CA PRO A 5 14.21 -22.68 15.40
C PRO A 5 12.79 -22.15 15.46
N THR A 6 12.62 -20.91 15.93
CA THR A 6 11.41 -20.13 15.71
C THR A 6 11.24 -20.03 14.20
N HIS A 7 10.59 -21.04 13.62
CA HIS A 7 10.07 -20.99 12.28
C HIS A 7 8.88 -20.04 12.40
N THR A 8 9.15 -18.76 12.19
CA THR A 8 8.10 -17.82 11.83
C THR A 8 7.49 -18.39 10.57
N ASP A 9 6.42 -19.14 10.76
CA ASP A 9 5.50 -19.50 9.70
C ASP A 9 5.01 -18.15 9.13
N ASP A 10 5.65 -17.71 8.04
CA ASP A 10 5.23 -16.55 7.23
C ASP A 10 3.80 -16.75 6.64
N SER A 11 3.12 -17.85 7.00
CA SER A 11 1.77 -18.24 6.61
C SER A 11 0.67 -17.74 7.57
N ILE A 12 0.99 -17.06 8.68
CA ILE A 12 -0.01 -16.82 9.76
C ILE A 12 -0.99 -15.66 9.49
N ASN A 13 -0.78 -14.75 8.54
CA ASN A 13 -1.84 -13.83 8.12
C ASN A 13 -1.51 -13.22 6.75
N PRO A 14 -2.23 -13.54 5.66
CA PRO A 14 -2.11 -12.75 4.44
C PRO A 14 -2.54 -11.33 4.81
N ILE A 15 -1.60 -10.36 4.75
CA ILE A 15 -1.92 -8.96 4.99
C ILE A 15 -3.03 -8.60 4.01
N THR A 16 -4.19 -8.28 4.56
CA THR A 16 -5.35 -7.94 3.73
C THR A 16 -5.07 -6.63 2.98
N PRO A 17 -5.68 -6.41 1.80
CA PRO A 17 -5.58 -5.14 1.09
C PRO A 17 -5.91 -3.94 2.00
N GLU A 18 -6.87 -4.13 2.91
CA GLU A 18 -7.30 -3.13 3.89
C GLU A 18 -6.22 -2.83 4.95
N GLU A 19 -5.48 -3.84 5.42
CA GLU A 19 -4.37 -3.64 6.36
C GLU A 19 -3.18 -2.96 5.68
N SER A 20 -2.85 -3.35 4.44
CA SER A 20 -1.83 -2.68 3.63
C SER A 20 -2.16 -1.20 3.42
N LEU A 21 -3.42 -0.89 3.12
CA LEU A 21 -3.89 0.48 2.96
C LEU A 21 -3.76 1.28 4.26
N LYS A 22 -4.25 0.74 5.38
CA LYS A 22 -4.13 1.39 6.70
C LYS A 22 -2.69 1.64 7.10
N PHE A 23 -1.78 0.72 6.78
CA PHE A 23 -0.36 0.90 7.05
C PHE A 23 0.24 2.03 6.20
N ALA A 24 -0.09 2.08 4.91
CA ALA A 24 0.32 3.16 4.02
C ALA A 24 -0.22 4.52 4.48
N GLU A 25 -1.50 4.59 4.86
CA GLU A 25 -2.13 5.80 5.40
C GLU A 25 -1.47 6.25 6.71
N ALA A 26 -1.18 5.31 7.63
CA ALA A 26 -0.50 5.60 8.88
C ALA A 26 0.94 6.09 8.65
N GLY A 27 1.66 5.50 7.69
CA GLY A 27 3.01 5.92 7.32
C GLY A 27 3.04 7.33 6.73
N MET A 28 2.09 7.64 5.85
CA MET A 28 1.90 8.98 5.30
C MET A 28 1.54 9.99 6.40
N ASN A 29 0.59 9.66 7.28
CA ASN A 29 0.18 10.52 8.40
C ASN A 29 1.34 10.79 9.36
N LEU A 30 2.17 9.78 9.65
CA LEU A 30 3.39 9.91 10.45
C LEU A 30 4.41 10.87 9.81
N ALA A 31 4.54 10.86 8.49
CA ALA A 31 5.35 11.81 7.74
C ALA A 31 4.73 13.23 7.71
N GLY A 32 3.56 13.43 8.35
CA GLY A 32 2.82 14.69 8.32
C GLY A 32 2.16 14.96 6.97
N HIS A 33 1.98 13.93 6.14
CA HIS A 33 1.38 14.02 4.81
C HIS A 33 0.08 13.23 4.81
N VAL A 34 -1.06 13.92 4.69
CA VAL A 34 -2.36 13.24 4.58
C VAL A 34 -2.77 13.26 3.11
N ILE A 35 -2.98 12.09 2.54
CA ILE A 35 -3.63 11.98 1.22
C ILE A 35 -5.08 12.41 1.41
N THR A 36 -5.38 13.65 1.03
CA THR A 36 -6.74 14.22 1.07
C THR A 36 -7.46 14.10 -0.27
N ASP A 37 -6.72 13.73 -1.31
CA ASP A 37 -7.25 13.58 -2.65
C ASP A 37 -7.95 12.22 -2.80
N PRO A 38 -9.24 12.20 -3.18
CA PRO A 38 -10.00 10.96 -3.30
C PRO A 38 -9.54 10.08 -4.46
N HIS A 39 -8.89 10.63 -5.49
CA HIS A 39 -8.38 9.85 -6.62
C HIS A 39 -7.14 9.04 -6.22
N LEU A 40 -6.22 9.65 -5.47
CA LEU A 40 -5.05 8.96 -4.90
C LEU A 40 -5.45 7.84 -3.92
N GLN A 41 -6.51 8.03 -3.13
CA GLN A 41 -7.04 6.97 -2.26
C GLN A 41 -7.61 5.80 -3.06
N GLU A 42 -8.29 6.06 -4.17
CA GLU A 42 -8.83 5.00 -5.03
C GLU A 42 -7.69 4.23 -5.73
N LEU A 43 -6.66 4.92 -6.23
CA LEU A 43 -5.48 4.28 -6.81
C LEU A 43 -4.78 3.36 -5.80
N LEU A 44 -4.65 3.79 -4.53
CA LEU A 44 -4.09 2.95 -3.48
C LEU A 44 -4.97 1.72 -3.18
N ARG A 45 -6.29 1.86 -3.21
CA ARG A 45 -7.20 0.71 -3.07
C ARG A 45 -6.99 -0.25 -4.24
N GLN A 46 -6.97 0.24 -5.48
CA GLN A 46 -6.75 -0.60 -6.66
C GLN A 46 -5.41 -1.35 -6.59
N LEU A 47 -4.35 -0.67 -6.13
CA LEU A 47 -3.04 -1.28 -5.92
C LEU A 47 -3.10 -2.36 -4.83
N ALA A 48 -3.75 -2.08 -3.70
CA ALA A 48 -3.91 -3.04 -2.61
C ALA A 48 -4.72 -4.28 -3.03
N HIS A 49 -5.75 -4.09 -3.86
CA HIS A 49 -6.57 -5.16 -4.42
C HIS A 49 -5.93 -5.89 -5.61
N HIS A 50 -4.69 -5.54 -6.00
CA HIS A 50 -4.02 -6.06 -7.19
C HIS A 50 -4.80 -5.83 -8.51
N GLU A 51 -5.65 -4.81 -8.55
CA GLU A 51 -6.39 -4.41 -9.77
C GLU A 51 -5.48 -3.65 -10.75
N ILE A 52 -4.48 -2.93 -10.23
CA ILE A 52 -3.45 -2.24 -11.02
C ILE A 52 -2.06 -2.61 -10.52
N SER A 53 -1.08 -2.57 -11.41
CA SER A 53 0.32 -2.76 -11.05
C SER A 53 0.90 -1.52 -10.38
N PHE A 54 2.00 -1.67 -9.64
CA PHE A 54 2.70 -0.53 -9.04
C PHE A 54 3.14 0.50 -10.10
N GLU A 55 3.57 0.06 -11.28
CA GLU A 55 3.94 0.95 -12.39
C GLU A 55 2.75 1.76 -12.90
N GLU A 56 1.55 1.15 -12.96
CA GLU A 56 0.32 1.83 -13.37
C GLU A 56 -0.14 2.83 -12.31
N TYR A 57 -0.04 2.44 -11.03
CA TYR A 57 -0.28 3.31 -9.89
C TYR A 57 0.64 4.54 -9.92
N ASP A 58 1.94 4.35 -10.14
CA ASP A 58 2.94 5.42 -10.17
C ASP A 58 2.69 6.38 -11.35
N ALA A 59 2.41 5.84 -12.54
CA ALA A 59 2.07 6.63 -13.71
C ALA A 59 0.78 7.44 -13.52
N ALA A 60 -0.28 6.82 -12.97
CA ALA A 60 -1.56 7.48 -12.70
C ALA A 60 -1.43 8.58 -11.63
N THR A 61 -0.72 8.27 -10.54
CA THR A 61 -0.42 9.20 -9.45
C THR A 61 0.39 10.39 -9.95
N THR A 62 1.44 10.13 -10.73
CA THR A 62 2.29 11.17 -11.32
C THR A 62 1.50 12.06 -12.28
N ARG A 63 0.68 11.47 -13.15
CA ARG A 63 -0.19 12.21 -14.08
C ARG A 63 -1.19 13.09 -13.34
N HIS A 64 -1.76 12.61 -12.24
CA HIS A 64 -2.70 13.37 -11.42
C HIS A 64 -2.03 14.53 -10.68
N ILE A 65 -0.83 14.31 -10.13
CA ILE A 65 -0.11 15.32 -9.32
C ILE A 65 0.61 16.36 -10.19
N MET A 66 1.31 15.94 -11.25
CA MET A 66 2.03 16.86 -12.14
C MET A 66 1.13 17.48 -13.21
N GLY A 67 -0.05 16.90 -13.47
CA GLY A 67 -0.86 17.21 -14.64
C GLY A 67 -0.21 16.68 -15.93
N ASP A 68 -0.99 16.51 -17.00
CA ASP A 68 -0.42 16.40 -18.34
C ASP A 68 0.34 17.71 -18.62
N ALA A 69 1.67 17.64 -18.66
CA ALA A 69 2.53 18.73 -19.10
C ALA A 69 2.41 18.97 -20.62
#